data_AF-A0A397UV87-F1
#
_entry.id   AF-A0A397UV87-F1
#
_cell.length_a   1.000
_cell.length_b   1.000
_cell.length_c   1.000
_cell.angle_alpha   90.00
_cell.angle_beta   90.00
_cell.angle_gamma   90.00
#
_symmetry.space_group_name_H-M   'P 1'
#
loop_
_entity.id
_entity.type
_entity.pdbx_description
1 polymer ?
#
loop_
_entity_poly.entity_id
_entity_poly.type
_entity_poly.pdbx_seq_one_letter_code
_entity_poly.pdbx_strand_id
1 'polypeptide(L)'
;MAQKIFLGDMPEIMENILKNLNNEFHSLYSCTLVSRHWCKMTIPILWQDPFSFHQVPLFISTYLSSLDEDDKVILKERGINIVFLKTLFDYARFLKTLNLSRLETKVRHWIEFQPLYSKPYIGPLIRQISNLLFKLFIESGAILHNLNIYLSEFNEIKPEIFYSLGRNEQFFSRLQDLSLREIITEFSAENAIALLKILAKNSTKISVLKLEDFCSTCDSQVFNVLRCIIKSQEQLRRFNFDAEYPEKLHGIISALESQKQSLIEIIIDGCDYDSEFRVLMNCKNLEIIRIRNCDYERLLKILDCKISTLELVDSEIDASKIALIFEKFGTSLQRLKLESVDEMILDQLLLIEALNSFCPNVTYLNISNIEFSTQLIDLIGNLQKLQFLTCSWCIDGCINGLPDKERITQFAKILLLTLKYLDLRYSCLNSHIDILLNNCNAPLKKLIINNNIFDNKKNLKALIYFCIRNRSLKYLGVSVNSDLGLGLFMVVMEYVTVVPYDRIFVNC
;
A
#
# COMPACT_ATOMS: atom_id res chain seq x y z
N MET A 1 28.27 -37.68 25.24
CA MET A 1 27.22 -36.89 25.94
C MET A 1 27.07 -35.56 25.22
N ALA A 2 25.97 -35.36 24.50
CA ALA A 2 25.34 -34.07 24.17
C ALA A 2 24.06 -34.34 23.36
N GLN A 3 23.12 -35.07 23.96
CA GLN A 3 21.75 -35.21 23.47
C GLN A 3 20.83 -34.92 24.64
N LYS A 4 20.39 -33.66 24.72
CA LYS A 4 19.23 -33.11 25.43
C LYS A 4 19.47 -31.61 25.62
N ILE A 5 19.45 -30.86 24.51
CA ILE A 5 19.11 -29.45 24.60
C ILE A 5 17.58 -29.41 24.56
N PHE A 6 17.00 -28.75 25.57
CA PHE A 6 15.59 -28.62 25.88
C PHE A 6 14.74 -28.33 24.62
N LEU A 7 13.75 -29.19 24.36
CA LEU A 7 12.89 -29.17 23.16
C LEU A 7 11.49 -28.54 23.40
N GLY A 8 11.20 -28.07 24.62
CA GLY A 8 9.87 -27.56 24.98
C GLY A 8 9.52 -26.23 24.29
N ASP A 9 10.38 -25.22 24.42
CA ASP A 9 10.05 -23.85 23.99
C ASP A 9 10.77 -23.41 22.70
N MET A 10 11.75 -24.19 22.23
CA MET A 10 12.60 -23.83 21.09
C MET A 10 11.85 -23.70 19.75
N PRO A 11 10.88 -24.57 19.41
CA PRO A 11 10.13 -24.43 18.16
C PRO A 11 9.27 -23.16 18.13
N GLU A 12 8.62 -22.81 19.24
CA GLU A 12 7.78 -21.61 19.34
C GLU A 12 8.61 -20.33 19.27
N ILE A 13 9.73 -20.29 20.00
CA ILE A 13 10.67 -19.17 19.93
C ILE A 13 11.24 -19.02 18.51
N MET A 14 11.60 -20.13 17.86
CA MET A 14 12.11 -20.11 16.49
C MET A 14 11.06 -19.65 15.49
N GLU A 15 9.82 -20.11 15.62
CA GLU A 15 8.72 -19.64 14.78
C GLU A 15 8.50 -18.13 14.95
N ASN A 16 8.54 -17.62 16.19
CA ASN A 16 8.46 -16.19 16.46
C ASN A 16 9.64 -15.41 15.87
N ILE A 17 10.87 -15.92 15.98
CA ILE A 17 12.04 -15.30 15.35
C ILE A 17 11.85 -15.24 13.83
N LEU A 18 11.50 -16.36 13.19
CA LEU A 18 11.36 -16.43 11.74
C LEU A 18 10.20 -15.56 11.22
N LYS A 19 9.07 -15.50 11.95
CA LYS A 19 7.95 -14.59 11.63
C LYS A 19 8.38 -13.13 11.60
N ASN A 20 9.26 -12.72 12.50
CA ASN A 20 9.80 -11.35 12.51
C ASN A 20 10.75 -11.07 11.34
N LEU A 21 11.24 -12.10 10.65
CA LEU A 21 12.14 -12.01 9.50
C LEU A 21 11.42 -12.19 8.15
N ASN A 22 10.09 -12.29 8.12
CA ASN A 22 9.31 -12.63 6.91
C ASN A 22 9.64 -11.76 5.66
N ASN A 23 10.06 -10.50 5.86
CA ASN A 23 10.39 -9.58 4.77
C ASN A 23 11.91 -9.49 4.48
N GLU A 24 12.73 -10.22 5.23
CA GLU A 24 14.19 -10.19 5.12
C GLU A 24 14.71 -11.48 4.47
N PHE A 25 14.72 -11.50 3.13
CA PHE A 25 15.17 -12.67 2.37
C PHE A 25 16.54 -13.20 2.83
N HIS A 26 17.54 -12.31 2.96
CA HIS A 26 18.91 -12.74 3.27
C HIS A 26 19.02 -13.32 4.67
N SER A 27 18.27 -12.76 5.63
CA SER A 27 18.18 -13.26 7.00
C SER A 27 17.52 -14.64 7.02
N LEU A 28 16.39 -14.81 6.33
CA LEU A 28 15.72 -16.12 6.20
C LEU A 28 16.63 -17.14 5.49
N TYR A 29 17.27 -16.77 4.37
CA TYR A 29 18.20 -17.65 3.68
C TYR A 29 19.34 -18.11 4.59
N SER A 30 19.95 -17.20 5.36
CA SER A 30 20.99 -17.54 6.33
C SER A 30 20.48 -18.51 7.40
N CYS A 31 19.24 -18.34 7.87
CA CYS A 31 18.60 -19.28 8.79
C CYS A 31 18.50 -20.70 8.20
N THR A 32 18.29 -20.84 6.88
CA THR A 32 18.24 -22.17 6.24
C THR A 32 19.56 -22.94 6.33
N LEU A 33 20.69 -22.25 6.55
CA LEU A 33 22.03 -22.83 6.60
C LEU A 33 22.47 -23.22 8.02
N VAL A 34 21.71 -22.82 9.06
CA VAL A 34 22.09 -23.03 10.47
C VAL A 34 22.05 -24.51 10.84
N SER A 35 20.92 -25.18 10.60
CA SER A 35 20.76 -26.61 10.86
C SER A 35 19.60 -27.19 10.07
N ARG A 36 19.50 -28.53 9.99
CA ARG A 36 18.37 -29.20 9.31
C ARG A 36 17.00 -28.79 9.89
N HIS A 37 16.94 -28.49 11.18
CA HIS A 37 15.68 -28.08 11.82
C HIS A 37 15.28 -26.65 11.42
N TRP A 38 16.22 -25.71 11.50
CA TRP A 38 16.02 -24.34 11.03
C TRP A 38 15.65 -24.33 9.55
N CYS A 39 16.38 -25.08 8.71
CA CYS A 39 16.05 -25.26 7.29
C CYS A 39 14.60 -25.67 7.07
N LYS A 40 14.13 -26.71 7.77
CA LYS A 40 12.74 -27.21 7.64
C LYS A 40 11.69 -26.19 8.07
N MET A 41 11.97 -25.32 9.04
CA MET A 41 11.04 -24.28 9.49
C MET A 41 11.08 -23.04 8.62
N THR A 42 12.26 -22.67 8.11
CA THR A 42 12.44 -21.45 7.33
C THR A 42 12.02 -21.60 5.88
N ILE A 43 12.23 -22.77 5.24
CA ILE A 43 11.85 -22.97 3.84
C ILE A 43 10.36 -22.69 3.57
N PRO A 44 9.41 -23.20 4.38
CA PRO A 44 7.99 -22.87 4.20
C PRO A 44 7.64 -21.40 4.38
N ILE A 45 8.50 -20.59 5.01
CA ILE A 45 8.33 -19.14 5.19
C ILE A 45 8.95 -18.39 4.00
N LEU A 46 10.17 -18.77 3.62
CA LEU A 46 10.90 -18.18 2.49
C LEU A 46 10.15 -18.35 1.17
N TRP A 47 9.44 -19.47 0.99
CA TRP A 47 8.73 -19.81 -0.24
C TRP A 47 7.25 -19.40 -0.26
N GLN A 48 6.79 -18.59 0.70
CA GLN A 48 5.41 -18.09 0.71
C GLN A 48 5.15 -17.04 -0.38
N ASP A 49 6.15 -16.19 -0.68
CA ASP A 49 6.08 -15.14 -1.70
C ASP A 49 7.44 -14.95 -2.40
N PRO A 50 7.94 -15.94 -3.17
CA PRO A 50 9.26 -15.86 -3.79
C PRO A 50 9.34 -14.80 -4.92
N PHE A 51 8.20 -14.37 -5.45
CA PHE A 51 8.14 -13.44 -6.58
C PHE A 51 8.31 -11.97 -6.17
N SER A 52 8.19 -11.64 -4.88
CA SER A 52 8.37 -10.27 -4.37
C SER A 52 9.82 -9.85 -4.17
N PHE A 53 10.76 -10.80 -4.12
CA PHE A 53 12.17 -10.49 -3.90
C PHE A 53 12.83 -9.87 -5.14
N HIS A 54 13.69 -8.87 -4.96
CA HIS A 54 14.37 -8.16 -6.06
C HIS A 54 15.57 -8.94 -6.67
N GLN A 55 15.76 -10.20 -6.29
CA GLN A 55 16.91 -11.01 -6.70
C GLN A 55 16.74 -11.68 -8.06
N VAL A 56 17.85 -12.20 -8.58
CA VAL A 56 17.91 -13.03 -9.78
C VAL A 56 16.97 -14.23 -9.59
N PRO A 57 16.02 -14.48 -10.49
CA PRO A 57 14.95 -15.46 -10.32
C PRO A 57 15.38 -16.92 -10.50
N LEU A 58 16.54 -17.33 -9.97
CA LEU A 58 17.04 -18.72 -10.07
C LEU A 58 16.09 -19.74 -9.41
N PHE A 59 15.22 -19.28 -8.50
CA PHE A 59 14.18 -20.11 -7.89
C PHE A 59 13.18 -20.67 -8.92
N ILE A 60 13.02 -20.04 -10.10
CA ILE A 60 12.19 -20.57 -11.19
C ILE A 60 12.67 -21.97 -11.61
N SER A 61 13.99 -22.18 -11.74
CA SER A 61 14.56 -23.50 -12.06
C SER A 61 14.18 -24.58 -11.02
N THR A 62 14.00 -24.17 -9.76
CA THR A 62 13.57 -25.09 -8.69
C THR A 62 12.14 -25.54 -8.91
N TYR A 63 11.23 -24.62 -9.28
CA TYR A 63 9.87 -24.99 -9.63
C TYR A 63 9.80 -25.85 -10.90
N LEU A 64 10.54 -25.47 -11.95
CA LEU A 64 10.58 -26.24 -13.20
C LEU A 64 11.10 -27.66 -13.00
N SER A 65 11.97 -27.88 -12.00
CA SER A 65 12.45 -29.22 -11.65
C SER A 65 11.37 -30.12 -11.04
N SER A 66 10.31 -29.53 -10.48
CA SER A 66 9.16 -30.24 -9.93
C SER A 66 8.04 -30.51 -10.95
N LEU A 67 8.18 -30.06 -12.20
CA LEU A 67 7.24 -30.41 -13.27
C LEU A 67 7.27 -31.91 -13.58
N ASP A 68 6.21 -32.40 -14.23
CA ASP A 68 6.20 -33.76 -14.77
C ASP A 68 7.18 -33.91 -15.95
N GLU A 69 7.46 -35.15 -16.34
CA GLU A 69 8.44 -35.41 -17.41
C GLU A 69 7.94 -34.93 -18.78
N ASP A 70 6.63 -34.93 -19.01
CA ASP A 70 6.03 -34.49 -20.28
C ASP A 70 6.21 -32.97 -20.45
N ASP A 71 5.91 -32.17 -19.43
CA ASP A 71 6.11 -30.72 -19.40
C ASP A 71 7.61 -30.37 -19.53
N LYS A 72 8.52 -31.15 -18.92
CA LYS A 72 9.97 -30.97 -19.08
C LYS A 72 10.43 -31.24 -20.51
N VAL A 73 9.89 -32.26 -21.17
CA VAL A 73 10.19 -32.54 -22.58
C VAL A 73 9.75 -31.38 -23.46
N ILE A 74 8.54 -30.87 -23.26
CA ILE A 74 8.01 -29.72 -24.01
C ILE A 74 8.92 -28.48 -23.84
N LEU A 75 9.42 -28.22 -22.62
CA LEU A 75 10.33 -27.10 -22.38
C LEU A 75 11.67 -27.25 -23.14
N LYS A 76 12.24 -28.47 -23.16
CA LYS A 76 13.47 -28.76 -23.93
C LYS A 76 13.29 -28.52 -25.42
N GLU A 77 12.17 -28.97 -26.00
CA GLU A 77 11.83 -28.74 -27.42
C GLU A 77 11.72 -27.25 -27.77
N ARG A 78 11.32 -26.42 -26.80
CA ARG A 78 11.24 -24.96 -26.94
C ARG A 78 12.58 -24.25 -26.73
N GLY A 79 13.66 -24.99 -26.49
CA GLY A 79 15.03 -24.48 -26.35
C GLY A 79 15.44 -24.16 -24.92
N ILE A 80 14.68 -24.61 -23.91
CA ILE A 80 15.07 -24.49 -22.50
C ILE A 80 15.96 -25.69 -22.13
N ASN A 81 17.27 -25.48 -22.19
CA ASN A 81 18.28 -26.49 -21.83
C ASN A 81 18.75 -26.30 -20.38
N ILE A 82 17.87 -26.56 -19.41
CA ILE A 82 18.22 -26.54 -17.99
C ILE A 82 18.43 -27.95 -17.43
N VAL A 83 19.34 -28.06 -16.48
CA VAL A 83 19.51 -29.28 -15.68
C VAL A 83 18.43 -29.27 -14.59
N PHE A 84 17.45 -30.16 -14.72
CA PHE A 84 16.41 -30.35 -13.70
C PHE A 84 16.99 -31.11 -12.51
N LEU A 85 17.12 -30.43 -11.36
CA LEU A 85 17.73 -31.00 -10.16
C LEU A 85 16.66 -31.60 -9.25
N LYS A 86 17.00 -32.70 -8.56
CA LYS A 86 16.10 -33.26 -7.56
C LYS A 86 15.92 -32.27 -6.41
N THR A 87 14.69 -31.86 -6.16
CA THR A 87 14.33 -30.94 -5.08
C THR A 87 14.25 -31.67 -3.74
N LEU A 88 14.66 -31.00 -2.66
CA LEU A 88 14.59 -31.54 -1.29
C LEU A 88 13.19 -31.37 -0.66
N PHE A 89 12.43 -30.41 -1.16
CA PHE A 89 11.10 -30.05 -0.67
C PHE A 89 10.15 -29.87 -1.85
N ASP A 90 8.86 -30.01 -1.56
CA ASP A 90 7.80 -29.57 -2.47
C ASP A 90 7.60 -28.06 -2.32
N TYR A 91 8.47 -27.30 -2.97
CA TYR A 91 8.51 -25.84 -2.85
C TYR A 91 7.22 -25.17 -3.34
N ALA A 92 6.56 -25.74 -4.35
CA ALA A 92 5.32 -25.19 -4.93
C ALA A 92 4.20 -25.14 -3.88
N ARG A 93 4.12 -26.17 -3.03
CA ARG A 93 3.12 -26.27 -1.97
C ARG A 93 3.20 -25.18 -0.91
N PHE A 94 4.35 -24.54 -0.74
CA PHE A 94 4.53 -23.48 0.25
C PHE A 94 4.04 -22.11 -0.22
N LEU A 95 3.70 -21.94 -1.50
CA LEU A 95 3.22 -20.69 -2.05
C LEU A 95 1.95 -20.20 -1.34
N LYS A 96 1.97 -18.97 -0.83
CA LYS A 96 0.84 -18.28 -0.18
C LYS A 96 0.41 -17.02 -0.91
N THR A 97 1.32 -16.36 -1.62
CA THR A 97 1.07 -15.14 -2.39
C THR A 97 1.34 -15.42 -3.86
N LEU A 98 0.35 -15.15 -4.71
CA LEU A 98 0.51 -15.22 -6.16
C LEU A 98 0.13 -13.88 -6.78
N ASN A 99 1.09 -13.25 -7.45
CA ASN A 99 0.86 -12.11 -8.32
C ASN A 99 1.27 -12.53 -9.74
N LEU A 100 0.31 -12.56 -10.65
CA LEU A 100 0.53 -13.10 -12.01
C LEU A 100 1.49 -12.22 -12.83
N SER A 101 1.38 -10.89 -12.73
CA SER A 101 2.33 -9.97 -13.38
C SER A 101 3.77 -10.12 -12.87
N ARG A 102 3.94 -10.32 -11.56
CA ARG A 102 5.27 -10.60 -10.96
C ARG A 102 5.78 -11.96 -11.41
N LEU A 103 4.92 -12.98 -11.50
CA LEU A 103 5.29 -14.29 -12.04
C LEU A 103 5.84 -14.14 -13.46
N GLU A 104 5.09 -13.48 -14.36
CA GLU A 104 5.55 -13.26 -15.74
C GLU A 104 6.84 -12.46 -15.82
N THR A 105 6.97 -11.39 -15.02
CA THR A 105 8.18 -10.57 -14.96
C THR A 105 9.38 -11.39 -14.49
N LYS A 106 9.20 -12.25 -13.47
CA LYS A 106 10.27 -13.12 -12.96
C LYS A 106 10.62 -14.23 -13.95
N VAL A 107 9.65 -14.79 -14.67
CA VAL A 107 9.90 -15.73 -15.76
C VAL A 107 10.68 -15.05 -16.88
N ARG A 108 10.30 -13.84 -17.31
CA ARG A 108 11.02 -13.06 -18.33
C ARG A 108 12.49 -12.88 -17.95
N HIS A 109 12.75 -12.32 -16.76
CA HIS A 109 14.11 -12.14 -16.27
C HIS A 109 14.86 -13.48 -16.23
N TRP A 110 14.22 -14.55 -15.74
CA TRP A 110 14.85 -15.87 -15.68
C TRP A 110 15.28 -16.39 -17.06
N ILE A 111 14.46 -16.19 -18.11
CA ILE A 111 14.79 -16.55 -19.49
C ILE A 111 15.98 -15.72 -19.99
N GLU A 112 15.98 -14.40 -19.75
CA GLU A 112 17.05 -13.49 -20.15
C GLU A 112 18.39 -13.83 -19.49
N PHE A 113 18.38 -14.41 -18.28
CA PHE A 113 19.58 -14.89 -17.60
C PHE A 113 20.11 -16.24 -18.13
N GLN A 114 19.42 -16.93 -19.05
CA GLN A 114 19.88 -18.22 -19.56
C GLN A 114 21.00 -18.04 -20.60
N PRO A 115 22.16 -18.72 -20.45
CA PRO A 115 23.38 -18.47 -21.23
C PRO A 115 23.30 -18.76 -22.75
N LEU A 116 22.16 -19.24 -23.26
CA LEU A 116 21.94 -19.58 -24.68
C LEU A 116 20.71 -18.90 -25.29
N TYR A 117 20.13 -17.91 -24.61
CA TYR A 117 18.91 -17.28 -25.09
C TYR A 117 19.20 -16.14 -26.08
N SER A 118 19.00 -16.38 -27.37
CA SER A 118 19.27 -15.40 -28.45
C SER A 118 18.07 -15.14 -29.37
N LYS A 119 16.83 -15.37 -28.91
CA LYS A 119 15.62 -15.26 -29.76
C LYS A 119 14.84 -13.96 -29.52
N PRO A 120 14.38 -13.26 -30.58
CA PRO A 120 13.65 -12.00 -30.44
C PRO A 120 12.17 -12.15 -30.01
N TYR A 121 11.63 -13.38 -29.91
CA TYR A 121 10.20 -13.62 -29.64
C TYR A 121 9.98 -14.41 -28.33
N ILE A 122 10.25 -13.75 -27.19
CA ILE A 122 10.15 -14.29 -25.82
C ILE A 122 8.72 -14.48 -25.33
N GLY A 123 7.76 -13.71 -25.84
CA GLY A 123 6.39 -13.63 -25.32
C GLY A 123 5.70 -14.99 -25.13
N PRO A 124 5.60 -15.84 -26.18
CA PRO A 124 4.95 -17.15 -26.05
C PRO A 124 5.63 -18.08 -25.05
N LEU A 125 6.96 -18.00 -24.92
CA LEU A 125 7.72 -18.84 -23.98
C LEU A 125 7.49 -18.40 -22.53
N ILE A 126 7.44 -17.09 -22.29
CA ILE A 126 7.06 -16.52 -20.98
C ILE A 126 5.69 -17.04 -20.59
N ARG A 127 4.69 -16.87 -21.47
CA ARG A 127 3.31 -17.33 -21.23
C ARG A 127 3.25 -18.82 -20.95
N GLN A 128 3.96 -19.62 -21.72
CA GLN A 128 4.00 -21.06 -21.55
C GLN A 128 4.55 -21.47 -20.18
N ILE A 129 5.70 -20.90 -19.79
CA ILE A 129 6.32 -21.20 -18.49
C ILE A 129 5.42 -20.70 -17.35
N SER A 130 4.86 -19.49 -17.46
CA SER A 130 3.92 -18.96 -16.46
C SER A 130 2.69 -19.85 -16.29
N ASN A 131 2.11 -20.36 -17.37
CA ASN A 131 0.98 -21.30 -17.32
C ASN A 131 1.36 -22.62 -16.63
N LEU A 132 2.53 -23.19 -16.95
CA LEU A 132 3.03 -24.42 -16.31
C LEU A 132 3.25 -24.22 -14.81
N LEU A 133 3.84 -23.10 -14.42
CA LEU A 133 4.04 -22.77 -13.02
C LEU A 133 2.72 -22.54 -12.29
N PHE A 134 1.76 -21.86 -12.92
CA PHE A 134 0.45 -21.65 -12.32
C PHE A 134 -0.27 -22.98 -12.09
N LYS A 135 -0.29 -23.87 -13.10
CA LYS A 135 -0.81 -25.24 -12.98
C LYS A 135 -0.11 -26.00 -11.84
N LEU A 136 1.23 -25.97 -11.79
CA LEU A 136 2.02 -26.60 -10.73
C LEU A 136 1.61 -26.11 -9.33
N PHE A 137 1.39 -24.81 -9.14
CA PHE A 137 0.95 -24.28 -7.84
C PHE A 137 -0.42 -24.81 -7.44
N ILE A 138 -1.35 -24.88 -8.39
CA ILE A 138 -2.68 -25.44 -8.16
C ILE A 138 -2.58 -26.93 -7.80
N GLU A 139 -1.77 -27.71 -8.51
CA GLU A 139 -1.69 -29.16 -8.33
C GLU A 139 -0.84 -29.58 -7.12
N SER A 140 0.09 -28.74 -6.67
CA SER A 140 0.98 -29.01 -5.52
C SER A 140 0.28 -29.07 -4.15
N GLY A 141 -1.00 -28.70 -4.08
CA GLY A 141 -1.72 -28.55 -2.80
C GLY A 141 -1.36 -27.28 -2.04
N ALA A 142 -0.87 -26.26 -2.74
CA ALA A 142 -0.74 -24.91 -2.19
C ALA A 142 -2.11 -24.36 -1.76
N ILE A 143 -2.08 -23.44 -0.79
CA ILE A 143 -3.29 -22.77 -0.28
C ILE A 143 -2.95 -21.29 -0.17
N LEU A 144 -3.53 -20.49 -1.06
CA LEU A 144 -3.25 -19.06 -1.16
C LEU A 144 -3.92 -18.27 -0.05
N HIS A 145 -3.24 -17.19 0.35
CA HIS A 145 -3.73 -16.14 1.22
C HIS A 145 -3.86 -14.82 0.46
N ASN A 146 -2.98 -14.58 -0.52
CA ASN A 146 -2.96 -13.35 -1.31
C ASN A 146 -2.96 -13.66 -2.80
N LEU A 147 -3.81 -12.98 -3.55
CA LEU A 147 -3.92 -13.12 -5.00
C LEU A 147 -4.03 -11.74 -5.64
N ASN A 148 -3.10 -11.43 -6.54
CA ASN A 148 -3.13 -10.22 -7.36
C ASN A 148 -3.09 -10.61 -8.83
N ILE A 149 -4.04 -10.07 -9.58
CA ILE A 149 -4.36 -10.51 -10.92
C ILE A 149 -4.65 -9.29 -11.80
N TYR A 150 -4.11 -9.28 -13.01
CA TYR A 150 -4.57 -8.40 -14.08
C TYR A 150 -5.52 -9.20 -14.97
N LEU A 151 -6.74 -8.69 -15.18
CA LEU A 151 -7.75 -9.41 -15.96
C LEU A 151 -7.33 -9.63 -17.43
N SER A 152 -6.49 -8.74 -17.97
CA SER A 152 -5.90 -8.87 -19.31
C SER A 152 -4.94 -10.07 -19.46
N GLU A 153 -4.34 -10.55 -18.36
CA GLU A 153 -3.45 -11.72 -18.37
C GLU A 153 -4.21 -13.03 -18.69
N PHE A 154 -5.54 -13.05 -18.56
CA PHE A 154 -6.35 -14.25 -18.84
C PHE A 154 -6.63 -14.54 -20.31
N ASN A 155 -6.30 -13.61 -21.21
CA ASN A 155 -6.32 -13.90 -22.64
C ASN A 155 -5.41 -15.09 -23.01
N GLU A 156 -4.49 -15.44 -22.11
CA GLU A 156 -3.35 -16.30 -22.40
C GLU A 156 -3.26 -17.48 -21.44
N ILE A 157 -4.24 -17.62 -20.55
CA ILE A 157 -4.34 -18.74 -19.61
C ILE A 157 -4.97 -19.93 -20.32
N LYS A 158 -4.28 -21.07 -20.26
CA LYS A 158 -4.70 -22.30 -20.92
C LYS A 158 -5.93 -22.94 -20.24
N PRO A 159 -6.86 -23.54 -21.00
CA PRO A 159 -8.04 -24.22 -20.46
C PRO A 159 -7.78 -25.25 -19.35
N GLU A 160 -6.64 -25.94 -19.42
CA GLU A 160 -6.19 -26.94 -18.43
C GLU A 160 -6.05 -26.40 -17.00
N ILE A 161 -5.75 -25.10 -16.86
CA ILE A 161 -5.64 -24.43 -15.56
C ILE A 161 -7.01 -24.33 -14.90
N PHE A 162 -8.06 -23.98 -15.65
CA PHE A 162 -9.43 -23.93 -15.14
C PHE A 162 -9.94 -25.31 -14.72
N TYR A 163 -9.56 -26.37 -15.44
CA TYR A 163 -9.85 -27.73 -15.04
C TYR A 163 -9.20 -28.09 -13.70
N SER A 164 -7.91 -27.74 -13.54
CA SER A 164 -7.15 -27.98 -12.31
C SER A 164 -7.73 -27.20 -11.13
N LEU A 165 -8.08 -25.93 -11.33
CA LEU A 165 -8.74 -25.08 -10.35
C LEU A 165 -10.13 -25.61 -9.96
N GLY A 166 -10.90 -26.11 -10.93
CA GLY A 166 -12.21 -26.69 -10.68
C GLY A 166 -12.15 -27.96 -9.82
N ARG A 167 -11.04 -28.70 -9.84
CA ARG A 167 -10.80 -29.87 -8.99
C ARG A 167 -10.19 -29.53 -7.63
N ASN A 168 -9.42 -28.45 -7.53
CA ASN A 168 -8.79 -28.03 -6.28
C ASN A 168 -9.58 -26.91 -5.58
N GLU A 169 -10.58 -27.30 -4.80
CA GLU A 169 -11.38 -26.36 -3.99
C GLU A 169 -10.59 -25.75 -2.83
N GLN A 170 -9.44 -26.32 -2.45
CA GLN A 170 -8.63 -25.85 -1.33
C GLN A 170 -7.73 -24.67 -1.71
N PHE A 171 -7.39 -24.50 -2.99
CA PHE A 171 -6.40 -23.52 -3.45
C PHE A 171 -6.72 -22.09 -3.01
N PHE A 172 -8.01 -21.70 -3.03
CA PHE A 172 -8.50 -20.38 -2.60
C PHE A 172 -9.21 -20.38 -1.24
N SER A 173 -9.26 -21.51 -0.54
CA SER A 173 -10.05 -21.68 0.70
C SER A 173 -9.62 -20.81 1.88
N ARG A 174 -8.40 -20.27 1.84
CA ARG A 174 -7.86 -19.33 2.85
C ARG A 174 -7.46 -17.98 2.25
N LEU A 175 -7.96 -17.65 1.07
CA LEU A 175 -7.69 -16.38 0.43
C LEU A 175 -8.25 -15.24 1.30
N GLN A 176 -7.39 -14.30 1.67
CA GLN A 176 -7.68 -13.16 2.54
C GLN A 176 -7.60 -11.84 1.78
N ASP A 177 -6.60 -11.71 0.91
CA ASP A 177 -6.38 -10.51 0.11
C ASP A 177 -6.56 -10.82 -1.38
N LEU A 178 -7.56 -10.19 -1.99
CA LEU A 178 -7.80 -10.27 -3.43
C LEU A 178 -7.66 -8.88 -4.05
N SER A 179 -6.73 -8.73 -4.99
CA SER A 179 -6.58 -7.55 -5.83
C SER A 179 -6.81 -7.97 -7.28
N LEU A 180 -7.80 -7.35 -7.89
CA LEU A 180 -8.13 -7.50 -9.29
C LEU A 180 -7.85 -6.16 -9.96
N ARG A 181 -7.12 -6.19 -11.07
CA ARG A 181 -6.87 -5.01 -11.88
C ARG A 181 -7.39 -5.21 -13.29
N GLU A 182 -8.11 -4.24 -13.82
CA GLU A 182 -8.53 -4.25 -15.21
C GLU A 182 -7.59 -3.36 -16.04
N ILE A 183 -7.19 -3.80 -17.23
CA ILE A 183 -6.50 -2.93 -18.19
C ILE A 183 -7.30 -3.00 -19.47
N ILE A 184 -7.74 -1.83 -19.96
CA ILE A 184 -8.49 -1.68 -21.21
C ILE A 184 -7.67 -2.28 -22.35
N THR A 185 -8.04 -3.49 -22.73
CA THR A 185 -7.58 -4.19 -23.93
C THR A 185 -8.76 -4.99 -24.46
N GLU A 186 -8.83 -5.24 -25.77
CA GLU A 186 -9.81 -6.17 -26.35
C GLU A 186 -9.54 -7.58 -25.80
N PHE A 187 -10.10 -7.91 -24.64
CA PHE A 187 -9.87 -9.18 -23.95
C PHE A 187 -11.09 -10.10 -24.03
N SER A 188 -10.83 -11.42 -24.04
CA SER A 188 -11.88 -12.42 -23.88
C SER A 188 -12.30 -12.48 -22.41
N ALA A 189 -13.45 -11.88 -22.11
CA ALA A 189 -14.03 -11.89 -20.78
C ALA A 189 -14.29 -13.32 -20.25
N GLU A 190 -14.39 -14.33 -21.13
CA GLU A 190 -14.76 -15.70 -20.77
C GLU A 190 -13.83 -16.34 -19.75
N ASN A 191 -12.50 -16.26 -19.97
CA ASN A 191 -11.50 -16.84 -19.07
C ASN A 191 -11.47 -16.12 -17.73
N ALA A 192 -11.57 -14.79 -17.74
CA ALA A 192 -11.61 -13.98 -16.53
C ALA A 192 -12.88 -14.33 -15.71
N ILE A 193 -14.04 -14.35 -16.37
CA ILE A 193 -15.33 -14.75 -15.78
C ILE A 193 -15.26 -16.18 -15.22
N ALA A 194 -14.64 -17.11 -15.94
CA ALA A 194 -14.47 -18.49 -15.47
C ALA A 194 -13.66 -18.56 -14.17
N LEU A 195 -12.53 -17.84 -14.09
CA LEU A 195 -11.77 -17.77 -12.84
C LEU A 195 -12.58 -17.12 -11.72
N LEU A 196 -13.21 -15.97 -11.98
CA LEU A 196 -13.98 -15.25 -10.97
C LEU A 196 -15.13 -16.11 -10.43
N LYS A 197 -15.76 -16.95 -11.27
CA LYS A 197 -16.78 -17.92 -10.82
C LYS A 197 -16.18 -18.97 -9.89
N ILE A 198 -14.98 -19.46 -10.18
CA ILE A 198 -14.26 -20.41 -9.30
C ILE A 198 -13.91 -19.73 -7.97
N LEU A 199 -13.42 -18.48 -8.00
CA LEU A 199 -13.15 -17.70 -6.79
C LEU A 199 -14.42 -17.50 -5.96
N ALA A 200 -15.53 -17.10 -6.58
CA ALA A 200 -16.82 -16.92 -5.90
C ALA A 200 -17.28 -18.20 -5.20
N LYS A 201 -17.03 -19.37 -5.81
CA LYS A 201 -17.38 -20.69 -5.25
C LYS A 201 -16.46 -21.12 -4.11
N ASN A 202 -15.15 -20.93 -4.26
CA ASN A 202 -14.13 -21.58 -3.42
C ASN A 202 -13.49 -20.63 -2.38
N SER A 203 -13.89 -19.36 -2.33
CA SER A 203 -13.37 -18.38 -1.36
C SER A 203 -14.50 -17.73 -0.56
N THR A 204 -14.37 -17.80 0.77
CA THR A 204 -15.30 -17.17 1.73
C THR A 204 -14.60 -16.31 2.79
N LYS A 205 -13.26 -16.23 2.73
CA LYS A 205 -12.41 -15.61 3.77
C LYS A 205 -11.72 -14.33 3.33
N ILE A 206 -12.11 -13.78 2.19
CA ILE A 206 -11.52 -12.53 1.68
C ILE A 206 -11.91 -11.41 2.64
N SER A 207 -10.90 -10.84 3.29
CA SER A 207 -11.01 -9.71 4.20
C SER A 207 -10.69 -8.39 3.53
N VAL A 208 -9.89 -8.39 2.46
CA VAL A 208 -9.53 -7.22 1.68
C VAL A 208 -9.81 -7.50 0.21
N LEU A 209 -10.71 -6.71 -0.37
CA LEU A 209 -10.99 -6.72 -1.81
C LEU A 209 -10.55 -5.39 -2.42
N LYS A 210 -9.70 -5.46 -3.44
CA LYS A 210 -9.29 -4.30 -4.24
C LYS A 210 -9.68 -4.52 -5.69
N LEU A 211 -10.38 -3.54 -6.23
CA LEU A 211 -10.72 -3.41 -7.63
C LEU A 211 -9.95 -2.19 -8.13
N GLU A 212 -8.93 -2.42 -8.95
CA GLU A 212 -7.99 -1.40 -9.42
C GLU A 212 -8.15 -1.17 -10.92
N ASP A 213 -8.10 0.09 -11.36
CA ASP A 213 -8.23 0.51 -12.77
C ASP A 213 -9.49 -0.04 -13.49
N PHE A 214 -10.60 -0.24 -12.79
CA PHE A 214 -11.84 -0.78 -13.39
C PHE A 214 -12.56 0.25 -14.25
N CYS A 215 -13.15 -0.18 -15.37
CA CYS A 215 -13.90 0.68 -16.29
C CYS A 215 -15.36 0.22 -16.46
N SER A 216 -16.31 1.15 -16.64
CA SER A 216 -17.74 0.81 -16.90
C SER A 216 -17.96 0.07 -18.23
N THR A 217 -16.99 0.09 -19.14
CA THR A 217 -17.04 -0.69 -20.38
C THR A 217 -16.74 -2.18 -20.18
N CYS A 218 -16.37 -2.59 -18.96
CA CYS A 218 -16.19 -4.00 -18.61
C CYS A 218 -17.48 -4.79 -18.87
N ASP A 219 -17.32 -6.07 -19.24
CA ASP A 219 -18.46 -6.97 -19.45
C ASP A 219 -19.33 -7.01 -18.19
N SER A 220 -20.63 -6.72 -18.35
CA SER A 220 -21.63 -6.78 -17.27
C SER A 220 -21.61 -8.09 -16.47
N GLN A 221 -21.18 -9.20 -17.08
CA GLN A 221 -21.01 -10.48 -16.40
C GLN A 221 -19.88 -10.45 -15.36
N VAL A 222 -18.80 -9.71 -15.60
CA VAL A 222 -17.72 -9.53 -14.63
C VAL A 222 -18.27 -8.88 -13.36
N PHE A 223 -18.98 -7.75 -13.48
CA PHE A 223 -19.64 -7.11 -12.35
C PHE A 223 -20.61 -8.03 -11.61
N ASN A 224 -21.38 -8.83 -12.35
CA ASN A 224 -22.28 -9.82 -11.73
C ASN A 224 -21.53 -10.86 -10.89
N VAL A 225 -20.40 -11.38 -11.38
CA VAL A 225 -19.61 -12.35 -10.63
C VAL A 225 -18.87 -11.69 -9.45
N LEU A 226 -18.37 -10.47 -9.61
CA LEU A 226 -17.77 -9.70 -8.51
C LEU A 226 -18.75 -9.46 -7.36
N ARG A 227 -20.02 -9.16 -7.67
CA ARG A 227 -21.09 -9.07 -6.67
C ARG A 227 -21.30 -10.40 -5.94
N CYS A 228 -21.20 -11.53 -6.64
CA CYS A 228 -21.24 -12.85 -6.00
C CYS A 228 -20.05 -13.09 -5.08
N ILE A 229 -18.84 -12.70 -5.49
CA ILE A 229 -17.63 -12.77 -4.65
C ILE A 229 -17.86 -11.97 -3.36
N ILE A 230 -18.29 -10.71 -3.44
CA ILE A 230 -18.54 -9.88 -2.25
C ILE A 230 -19.56 -10.55 -1.32
N LYS A 231 -20.67 -11.06 -1.87
CA LYS A 231 -21.75 -11.67 -1.08
C LYS A 231 -21.37 -12.99 -0.43
N SER A 232 -20.41 -13.74 -0.98
CA SER A 232 -19.98 -15.02 -0.42
C SER A 232 -18.98 -14.90 0.74
N GLN A 233 -18.48 -13.69 1.02
CA GLN A 233 -17.49 -13.49 2.08
C GLN A 233 -18.12 -13.50 3.47
N GLU A 234 -17.42 -14.12 4.42
CA GLU A 234 -17.82 -14.18 5.83
C GLU A 234 -17.51 -12.87 6.57
N GLN A 235 -16.35 -12.26 6.28
CA GLN A 235 -15.87 -11.05 6.97
C GLN A 235 -15.04 -10.14 6.05
N LEU A 236 -15.66 -9.56 5.03
CA LEU A 236 -15.00 -8.50 4.26
C LEU A 236 -14.83 -7.25 5.14
N ARG A 237 -13.59 -6.83 5.39
CA ARG A 237 -13.25 -5.70 6.28
C ARG A 237 -12.87 -4.45 5.51
N ARG A 238 -12.25 -4.60 4.35
CA ARG A 238 -11.77 -3.49 3.53
C ARG A 238 -12.20 -3.68 2.08
N PHE A 239 -12.82 -2.63 1.54
CA PHE A 239 -13.13 -2.53 0.12
C PHE A 239 -12.39 -1.33 -0.48
N ASN A 240 -11.70 -1.56 -1.59
CA ASN A 240 -11.03 -0.52 -2.37
C ASN A 240 -11.52 -0.58 -3.80
N PHE A 241 -11.97 0.55 -4.31
CA PHE A 241 -12.25 0.75 -5.73
C PHE A 241 -11.45 1.93 -6.24
N ASP A 242 -10.81 1.73 -7.39
CA ASP A 242 -9.96 2.70 -8.05
C ASP A 242 -10.22 2.63 -9.56
N ALA A 243 -10.38 3.81 -10.18
CA ALA A 243 -10.64 4.00 -11.60
C ALA A 243 -10.00 5.29 -12.09
N GLU A 244 -9.52 5.28 -13.33
CA GLU A 244 -8.84 6.44 -13.93
C GLU A 244 -9.78 7.63 -14.16
N TYR A 245 -11.06 7.34 -14.45
CA TYR A 245 -12.11 8.32 -14.68
C TYR A 245 -13.31 8.01 -13.78
N PRO A 246 -14.24 8.97 -13.56
CA PRO A 246 -15.46 8.69 -12.81
C PRO A 246 -16.27 7.55 -13.44
N GLU A 247 -16.33 6.42 -12.74
CA GLU A 247 -17.02 5.22 -13.21
C GLU A 247 -18.25 4.86 -12.37
N LYS A 248 -19.17 4.10 -12.98
CA LYS A 248 -20.29 3.48 -12.27
C LYS A 248 -19.90 2.09 -11.76
N LEU A 249 -20.33 1.79 -10.55
CA LEU A 249 -20.02 0.54 -9.85
C LEU A 249 -21.01 -0.60 -10.11
N HIS A 250 -22.05 -0.39 -10.93
CA HIS A 250 -22.95 -1.44 -11.43
C HIS A 250 -23.46 -2.43 -10.37
N GLY A 251 -23.82 -1.95 -9.17
CA GLY A 251 -24.35 -2.76 -8.08
C GLY A 251 -23.29 -3.44 -7.20
N ILE A 252 -22.00 -3.10 -7.36
CA ILE A 252 -20.91 -3.54 -6.49
C ILE A 252 -21.09 -2.95 -5.10
N ILE A 253 -21.33 -1.65 -4.96
CA ILE A 253 -21.57 -1.06 -3.63
C ILE A 253 -22.81 -1.68 -3.00
N SER A 254 -23.87 -1.91 -3.77
CA SER A 254 -25.07 -2.61 -3.29
C SER A 254 -24.76 -3.99 -2.71
N ALA A 255 -23.79 -4.72 -3.27
CA ALA A 255 -23.40 -6.03 -2.75
C ALA A 255 -22.72 -5.96 -1.37
N LEU A 256 -22.08 -4.83 -1.02
CA LEU A 256 -21.45 -4.61 0.29
C LEU A 256 -22.46 -4.60 1.44
N GLU A 257 -23.77 -4.49 1.18
CA GLU A 257 -24.79 -4.64 2.22
C GLU A 257 -24.71 -6.00 2.93
N SER A 258 -24.28 -7.05 2.22
CA SER A 258 -24.02 -8.36 2.81
C SER A 258 -22.91 -8.34 3.87
N GLN A 259 -22.05 -7.32 3.84
CA GLN A 259 -20.87 -7.13 4.68
C GLN A 259 -21.06 -6.02 5.73
N LYS A 260 -22.30 -5.59 5.98
CA LYS A 260 -22.63 -4.48 6.88
C LYS A 260 -22.13 -4.62 8.33
N GLN A 261 -21.85 -5.84 8.79
CA GLN A 261 -21.34 -6.12 10.14
C GLN A 261 -19.81 -6.25 10.19
N SER A 262 -19.14 -6.42 9.05
CA SER A 262 -17.71 -6.71 8.97
C SER A 262 -16.91 -5.56 8.36
N LEU A 263 -17.52 -4.74 7.50
CA LEU A 263 -16.85 -3.67 6.77
C LEU A 263 -16.40 -2.56 7.74
N ILE A 264 -15.10 -2.28 7.73
CA ILE A 264 -14.42 -1.28 8.57
C ILE A 264 -13.91 -0.11 7.73
N GLU A 265 -13.52 -0.39 6.48
CA GLU A 265 -12.83 0.57 5.65
C GLU A 265 -13.32 0.55 4.20
N ILE A 266 -13.55 1.74 3.67
CA ILE A 266 -13.84 1.96 2.26
C ILE A 266 -12.88 2.98 1.67
N ILE A 267 -12.33 2.64 0.50
CA ILE A 267 -11.50 3.52 -0.33
C ILE A 267 -12.18 3.60 -1.69
N ILE A 268 -12.51 4.80 -2.14
CA ILE A 268 -13.17 5.06 -3.42
C ILE A 268 -12.36 6.13 -4.15
N ASP A 269 -11.90 5.80 -5.35
CA ASP A 269 -11.13 6.69 -6.23
C ASP A 269 -11.76 6.67 -7.63
N GLY A 270 -12.05 7.84 -8.20
CA GLY A 270 -12.63 7.96 -9.54
C GLY A 270 -14.02 7.31 -9.70
N CYS A 271 -14.97 7.57 -8.81
CA CYS A 271 -16.31 6.99 -8.87
C CYS A 271 -17.41 8.05 -8.91
N ASP A 272 -18.38 7.87 -9.81
CA ASP A 272 -19.62 8.64 -9.80
C ASP A 272 -20.50 8.21 -8.62
N TYR A 273 -20.95 9.18 -7.82
CA TYR A 273 -21.94 8.91 -6.78
C TYR A 273 -23.28 8.50 -7.40
N ASP A 274 -23.82 7.37 -6.94
CA ASP A 274 -25.18 6.90 -7.25
C ASP A 274 -25.91 6.45 -5.97
N SER A 275 -27.22 6.24 -6.08
CA SER A 275 -28.13 5.72 -5.08
C SER A 275 -27.68 4.43 -4.39
N GLU A 276 -26.82 3.62 -5.03
CA GLU A 276 -26.29 2.39 -4.41
C GLU A 276 -25.46 2.65 -3.14
N PHE A 277 -24.85 3.83 -3.00
CA PHE A 277 -24.08 4.19 -1.80
C PHE A 277 -24.93 4.28 -0.52
N ARG A 278 -26.26 4.36 -0.65
CA ARG A 278 -27.20 4.35 0.49
C ARG A 278 -27.05 3.09 1.36
N VAL A 279 -26.59 1.98 0.81
CA VAL A 279 -26.37 0.76 1.61
C VAL A 279 -25.28 0.92 2.66
N LEU A 280 -24.34 1.86 2.47
CA LEU A 280 -23.27 2.11 3.43
C LEU A 280 -23.79 2.71 4.75
N MET A 281 -25.01 3.28 4.75
CA MET A 281 -25.69 3.69 5.99
C MET A 281 -25.92 2.51 6.94
N ASN A 282 -26.00 1.28 6.40
CA ASN A 282 -26.20 0.07 7.18
C ASN A 282 -24.89 -0.46 7.79
N CYS A 283 -23.73 0.01 7.32
CA CYS A 283 -22.39 -0.44 7.74
C CYS A 283 -21.96 0.22 9.06
N LYS A 284 -22.41 -0.32 10.19
CA LYS A 284 -22.23 0.29 11.52
C LYS A 284 -20.78 0.31 12.04
N ASN A 285 -19.93 -0.58 11.52
CA ASN A 285 -18.53 -0.71 11.91
C ASN A 285 -17.58 0.06 10.98
N LEU A 286 -18.11 0.81 10.02
CA LEU A 286 -17.31 1.61 9.10
C LEU A 286 -16.67 2.77 9.89
N GLU A 287 -15.34 2.76 9.96
CA GLU A 287 -14.56 3.74 10.74
C GLU A 287 -13.59 4.54 9.86
N ILE A 288 -13.19 4.00 8.71
CA ILE A 288 -12.18 4.56 7.83
C ILE A 288 -12.77 4.80 6.45
N ILE A 289 -12.77 6.06 6.02
CA ILE A 289 -13.25 6.47 4.70
C ILE A 289 -12.15 7.23 4.00
N ARG A 290 -11.81 6.78 2.80
CA ARG A 290 -10.91 7.50 1.90
C ARG A 290 -11.60 7.72 0.57
N ILE A 291 -11.62 8.96 0.11
CA ILE A 291 -12.27 9.36 -1.13
C ILE A 291 -11.27 10.17 -1.93
N ARG A 292 -11.10 9.82 -3.21
CA ARG A 292 -10.31 10.59 -4.16
C ARG A 292 -11.13 10.86 -5.43
N ASN A 293 -11.07 12.09 -5.95
CA ASN A 293 -11.65 12.46 -7.25
C ASN A 293 -13.13 12.02 -7.40
N CYS A 294 -13.94 12.19 -6.36
CA CYS A 294 -15.36 11.81 -6.32
C CYS A 294 -16.20 12.90 -5.64
N ASP A 295 -17.52 12.87 -5.84
CA ASP A 295 -18.48 13.68 -5.09
C ASP A 295 -18.60 13.22 -3.61
N TYR A 296 -17.59 13.60 -2.81
CA TYR A 296 -17.51 13.27 -1.39
C TYR A 296 -18.65 13.90 -0.58
N GLU A 297 -19.21 15.02 -1.04
CA GLU A 297 -20.29 15.72 -0.35
C GLU A 297 -21.54 14.83 -0.28
N ARG A 298 -21.99 14.29 -1.42
CA ARG A 298 -23.17 13.42 -1.45
C ARG A 298 -22.96 12.14 -0.68
N LEU A 299 -21.77 11.54 -0.80
CA LEU A 299 -21.43 10.30 -0.11
C LEU A 299 -21.41 10.48 1.41
N LEU A 300 -20.76 11.52 1.93
CA LEU A 300 -20.63 11.72 3.37
C LEU A 300 -21.93 12.22 4.02
N LYS A 301 -22.78 12.94 3.27
CA LYS A 301 -24.11 13.37 3.74
C LYS A 301 -25.01 12.20 4.13
N ILE A 302 -24.95 11.08 3.42
CA ILE A 302 -25.83 9.95 3.69
C ILE A 302 -25.38 9.07 4.87
N LEU A 303 -24.09 9.01 5.20
CA LEU A 303 -23.57 8.06 6.19
C LEU A 303 -23.98 8.37 7.63
N ASP A 304 -24.33 7.36 8.44
CA ASP A 304 -24.71 7.55 9.86
C ASP A 304 -23.77 6.78 10.82
N CYS A 305 -22.51 6.63 10.45
CA CYS A 305 -21.49 5.90 11.22
C CYS A 305 -20.53 6.85 11.94
N LYS A 306 -19.86 6.33 12.99
CA LYS A 306 -18.79 7.05 13.68
C LYS A 306 -17.47 6.81 12.96
N ILE A 307 -17.00 7.79 12.21
CA ILE A 307 -15.72 7.69 11.50
C ILE A 307 -14.58 8.24 12.35
N SER A 308 -13.48 7.50 12.39
CA SER A 308 -12.24 7.90 13.08
C SER A 308 -11.18 8.42 12.10
N THR A 309 -11.26 7.98 10.84
CA THR A 309 -10.34 8.38 9.77
C THR A 309 -11.11 8.87 8.55
N LEU A 310 -10.80 10.11 8.14
CA LEU A 310 -11.29 10.69 6.91
C LEU A 310 -10.11 11.19 6.08
N GLU A 311 -9.98 10.68 4.86
CA GLU A 311 -9.00 11.16 3.88
C GLU A 311 -9.72 11.58 2.60
N LEU A 312 -9.61 12.85 2.23
CA LEU A 312 -10.18 13.42 1.03
C LEU A 312 -9.05 13.93 0.14
N VAL A 313 -9.09 13.56 -1.14
CA VAL A 313 -8.18 14.05 -2.17
C VAL A 313 -9.03 14.52 -3.35
N ASP A 314 -8.88 15.76 -3.78
CA ASP A 314 -9.65 16.28 -4.91
C ASP A 314 -8.86 17.37 -5.65
N SER A 315 -9.29 17.73 -6.86
CA SER A 315 -8.68 18.84 -7.60
C SER A 315 -8.84 20.16 -6.84
N GLU A 316 -10.03 20.39 -6.29
CA GLU A 316 -10.43 21.54 -5.49
C GLU A 316 -11.27 21.10 -4.28
N ILE A 317 -10.98 21.66 -3.11
CA ILE A 317 -11.76 21.41 -1.88
C ILE A 317 -12.49 22.69 -1.45
N ASP A 318 -13.79 22.57 -1.24
CA ASP A 318 -14.66 23.65 -0.76
C ASP A 318 -14.90 23.52 0.76
N ALA A 319 -14.40 24.48 1.53
CA ALA A 319 -14.52 24.48 2.98
C ALA A 319 -15.97 24.50 3.48
N SER A 320 -16.92 25.05 2.72
CA SER A 320 -18.33 25.08 3.11
C SER A 320 -18.92 23.67 3.21
N LYS A 321 -18.52 22.78 2.30
CA LYS A 321 -18.91 21.36 2.30
C LYS A 321 -18.21 20.59 3.43
N ILE A 322 -16.92 20.87 3.63
CA ILE A 322 -16.14 20.24 4.70
C ILE A 322 -16.64 20.63 6.09
N ALA A 323 -17.07 21.87 6.30
CA ALA A 323 -17.61 22.33 7.58
C ALA A 323 -18.83 21.50 8.02
N LEU A 324 -19.75 21.20 7.10
CA LEU A 324 -20.91 20.33 7.35
C LEU A 324 -20.49 18.89 7.72
N ILE A 325 -19.43 18.38 7.08
CA ILE A 325 -18.87 17.06 7.38
C ILE A 325 -18.25 17.07 8.79
N PHE A 326 -17.56 18.14 9.18
CA PHE A 326 -16.99 18.28 10.52
C PHE A 326 -18.04 18.40 11.61
N GLU A 327 -19.14 19.14 11.38
CA GLU A 327 -20.25 19.19 12.33
C GLU A 327 -20.78 17.78 12.64
N LYS A 328 -20.83 16.93 11.62
CA LYS A 328 -21.34 15.56 11.73
C LYS A 328 -20.36 14.58 12.37
N PHE A 329 -19.10 14.60 11.96
CA PHE A 329 -18.12 13.55 12.30
C PHE A 329 -16.95 14.03 13.17
N GLY A 330 -16.75 15.35 13.30
CA GLY A 330 -15.54 15.94 13.85
C GLY A 330 -15.17 15.44 15.24
N THR A 331 -16.17 15.17 16.09
CA THR A 331 -15.91 14.70 17.47
C THR A 331 -15.32 13.28 17.53
N SER A 332 -15.54 12.44 16.52
CA SER A 332 -14.95 11.10 16.44
C SER A 332 -13.66 11.04 15.62
N LEU A 333 -13.39 12.05 14.78
CA LEU A 333 -12.20 12.10 13.94
C LEU A 333 -10.90 12.16 14.76
N GLN A 334 -10.00 11.24 14.45
CA GLN A 334 -8.64 11.16 14.98
C GLN A 334 -7.60 11.37 13.88
N ARG A 335 -7.92 10.99 12.64
CA ARG A 335 -7.07 11.13 11.47
C ARG A 335 -7.82 11.87 10.38
N LEU A 336 -7.27 13.01 9.98
CA LEU A 336 -7.83 13.86 8.93
C LEU A 336 -6.75 14.14 7.89
N LYS A 337 -7.08 13.86 6.63
CA LYS A 337 -6.31 14.28 5.46
C LYS A 337 -7.22 15.02 4.48
N LEU A 338 -6.82 16.23 4.12
CA LEU A 338 -7.46 17.05 3.08
C LEU A 338 -6.38 17.44 2.07
N GLU A 339 -6.39 16.82 0.91
CA GLU A 339 -5.41 17.07 -0.15
C GLU A 339 -6.10 17.68 -1.38
N SER A 340 -6.03 19.00 -1.50
CA SER A 340 -6.36 19.71 -2.74
C SER A 340 -5.12 19.65 -3.64
N VAL A 341 -5.26 19.13 -4.86
CA VAL A 341 -4.12 18.81 -5.74
C VAL A 341 -3.81 19.97 -6.69
N ASP A 342 -4.83 20.51 -7.36
CA ASP A 342 -4.64 21.49 -8.43
C ASP A 342 -4.84 22.92 -7.93
N GLU A 343 -5.84 23.12 -7.06
CA GLU A 343 -6.24 24.45 -6.60
C GLU A 343 -6.05 24.65 -5.09
N MET A 344 -6.10 25.91 -4.66
CA MET A 344 -6.17 26.26 -3.24
C MET A 344 -7.53 25.86 -2.68
N ILE A 345 -7.55 25.50 -1.39
CA ILE A 345 -8.81 25.28 -0.69
C ILE A 345 -9.63 26.59 -0.72
N LEU A 346 -10.89 26.51 -1.14
CA LEU A 346 -11.83 27.64 -1.09
C LEU A 346 -12.26 27.90 0.36
N ASP A 347 -12.40 29.18 0.73
CA ASP A 347 -12.85 29.62 2.07
C ASP A 347 -12.03 29.03 3.24
N GLN A 348 -10.71 29.17 3.19
CA GLN A 348 -9.78 28.60 4.18
C GLN A 348 -10.04 29.05 5.62
N LEU A 349 -10.52 30.28 5.83
CA LEU A 349 -10.90 30.76 7.17
C LEU A 349 -12.05 29.92 7.75
N LEU A 350 -13.06 29.60 6.94
CA LEU A 350 -14.16 28.74 7.35
C LEU A 350 -13.66 27.33 7.67
N LEU A 351 -12.74 26.78 6.88
CA LEU A 351 -12.13 25.48 7.16
C LEU A 351 -11.43 25.49 8.53
N ILE A 352 -10.64 26.53 8.80
CA ILE A 352 -9.90 26.68 10.05
C ILE A 352 -10.86 26.79 11.25
N GLU A 353 -11.89 27.63 11.15
CA GLU A 353 -12.90 27.82 12.20
C GLU A 353 -13.67 26.52 12.48
N ALA A 354 -14.07 25.80 11.43
CA ALA A 354 -14.78 24.53 11.55
C ALA A 354 -13.90 23.44 12.17
N LEU A 355 -12.63 23.33 11.74
CA LEU A 355 -11.70 22.36 12.31
C LEU A 355 -11.47 22.62 13.80
N ASN A 356 -11.26 23.89 14.17
CA ASN A 356 -11.07 24.30 15.57
C ASN A 356 -12.29 23.96 16.45
N SER A 357 -13.49 24.15 15.90
CA SER A 357 -14.74 24.03 16.65
C SER A 357 -15.21 22.57 16.78
N PHE A 358 -15.05 21.78 15.71
CA PHE A 358 -15.70 20.47 15.63
C PHE A 358 -14.74 19.30 15.78
N CYS A 359 -13.42 19.48 15.61
CA CYS A 359 -12.47 18.37 15.52
C CYS A 359 -11.44 18.30 16.68
N PRO A 360 -11.86 18.25 17.97
CA PRO A 360 -10.96 18.35 19.12
C PRO A 360 -10.06 17.12 19.34
N ASN A 361 -10.35 16.00 18.67
CA ASN A 361 -9.69 14.71 18.89
C ASN A 361 -8.64 14.34 17.84
N VAL A 362 -8.36 15.24 16.89
CA VAL A 362 -7.40 14.99 15.81
C VAL A 362 -5.99 14.79 16.38
N THR A 363 -5.41 13.65 16.02
CA THR A 363 -4.02 13.26 16.34
C THR A 363 -3.14 13.24 15.11
N TYR A 364 -3.73 13.09 13.92
CA TYR A 364 -3.06 13.14 12.64
C TYR A 364 -3.77 14.16 11.74
N LEU A 365 -3.03 15.15 11.28
CA LEU A 365 -3.51 16.17 10.35
C LEU A 365 -2.59 16.25 9.13
N ASN A 366 -3.19 16.12 7.95
CA ASN A 366 -2.56 16.44 6.68
C ASN A 366 -3.45 17.41 5.90
N ILE A 367 -2.95 18.62 5.60
CA ILE A 367 -3.66 19.60 4.77
C ILE A 367 -2.71 20.11 3.68
N SER A 368 -3.13 20.08 2.41
CA SER A 368 -2.41 20.68 1.29
C SER A 368 -3.07 21.95 0.76
N ASN A 369 -2.31 22.74 -0.02
CA ASN A 369 -2.74 23.95 -0.73
C ASN A 369 -3.53 24.95 0.14
N ILE A 370 -3.11 25.09 1.39
CA ILE A 370 -3.60 26.10 2.34
C ILE A 370 -2.54 27.20 2.54
N GLU A 371 -2.98 28.44 2.75
CA GLU A 371 -2.12 29.58 3.05
C GLU A 371 -1.51 29.45 4.45
N PHE A 372 -0.23 29.80 4.59
CA PHE A 372 0.43 29.88 5.89
C PHE A 372 0.08 31.19 6.63
N SER A 373 -1.15 31.24 7.13
CA SER A 373 -1.75 32.37 7.85
C SER A 373 -1.56 32.27 9.37
N THR A 374 -1.78 33.36 10.11
CA THR A 374 -1.74 33.33 11.59
C THR A 374 -2.85 32.47 12.18
N GLN A 375 -4.02 32.45 11.53
CA GLN A 375 -5.17 31.64 11.93
C GLN A 375 -4.84 30.14 11.86
N LEU A 376 -4.11 29.70 10.83
CA LEU A 376 -3.66 28.31 10.71
C LEU A 376 -2.68 27.94 11.84
N ILE A 377 -1.78 28.86 12.21
CA ILE A 377 -0.83 28.65 13.31
C ILE A 377 -1.58 28.48 14.63
N ASP A 378 -2.54 29.37 14.90
CA ASP A 378 -3.34 29.32 16.12
C ASP A 378 -4.17 28.02 16.19
N LEU A 379 -4.75 27.58 15.07
CA LEU A 379 -5.42 26.29 14.95
C LEU A 379 -4.51 25.12 15.36
N ILE A 380 -3.30 25.06 14.79
CA ILE A 380 -2.34 24.00 15.10
C ILE A 380 -1.97 24.02 16.59
N GLY A 381 -1.82 25.21 17.17
CA GLY A 381 -1.60 25.39 18.61
C GLY A 381 -2.76 24.91 19.48
N ASN A 382 -4.01 24.93 18.97
CA ASN A 382 -5.20 24.50 19.70
C ASN A 382 -5.42 22.98 19.67
N LEU A 383 -4.86 22.27 18.69
CA LEU A 383 -5.00 20.81 18.54
C LEU A 383 -4.12 20.02 19.53
N GLN A 384 -4.41 20.10 20.83
CA GLN A 384 -3.56 19.56 21.92
C GLN A 384 -3.16 18.09 21.77
N LYS A 385 -3.96 17.27 21.08
CA LYS A 385 -3.71 15.83 20.86
C LYS A 385 -2.90 15.54 19.60
N LEU A 386 -2.55 16.54 18.81
CA LEU A 386 -1.84 16.39 17.54
C LEU A 386 -0.46 15.76 17.74
N GLN A 387 -0.23 14.65 17.04
CA GLN A 387 1.04 13.91 17.07
C GLN A 387 1.71 13.88 15.70
N PHE A 388 0.94 14.01 14.62
CA PHE A 388 1.41 13.96 13.24
C PHE A 388 0.87 15.16 12.48
N LEU A 389 1.78 15.96 11.94
CA LEU A 389 1.43 17.12 11.12
C LEU A 389 2.15 17.02 9.78
N THR A 390 1.36 17.02 8.71
CA THR A 390 1.85 17.22 7.34
C THR A 390 1.18 18.48 6.82
N CYS A 391 1.98 19.41 6.32
CA CYS A 391 1.43 20.56 5.62
C CYS A 391 2.17 20.80 4.31
N SER A 392 1.41 20.80 3.22
CA SER A 392 1.85 21.33 1.93
C SER A 392 1.26 22.72 1.80
N TRP A 393 2.11 23.75 1.73
CA TRP A 393 1.67 25.13 1.68
C TRP A 393 1.77 25.64 0.26
N CYS A 394 0.71 26.33 -0.18
CA CYS A 394 0.61 26.77 -1.57
C CYS A 394 1.82 27.62 -1.98
N ILE A 395 2.43 27.27 -3.12
CA ILE A 395 3.54 28.01 -3.70
C ILE A 395 3.04 29.35 -4.28
N ASP A 396 1.82 29.40 -4.81
CA ASP A 396 1.25 30.63 -5.35
C ASP A 396 0.88 31.66 -4.28
N GLY A 397 0.56 31.22 -3.06
CA GLY A 397 0.46 32.10 -1.88
C GLY A 397 1.79 32.81 -1.53
N CYS A 398 2.92 32.29 -2.01
CA CYS A 398 4.24 32.93 -1.85
C CYS A 398 4.50 34.04 -2.86
N ILE A 399 3.66 34.17 -3.89
CA ILE A 399 3.71 35.28 -4.85
C ILE A 399 3.35 36.60 -4.14
N ASN A 400 2.55 36.54 -3.06
CA ASN A 400 2.23 37.69 -2.20
C ASN A 400 3.28 37.98 -1.10
N GLY A 401 4.42 37.26 -1.13
CA GLY A 401 5.53 37.43 -0.20
C GLY A 401 5.81 36.18 0.62
N LEU A 402 7.10 35.83 0.75
CA LEU A 402 7.55 34.80 1.70
C LEU A 402 7.03 35.12 3.11
N PRO A 403 6.64 34.11 3.90
CA PRO A 403 6.17 34.36 5.26
C PRO A 403 7.25 35.07 6.08
N ASP A 404 6.85 36.13 6.78
CA ASP A 404 7.76 36.88 7.63
C ASP A 404 8.36 35.97 8.72
N LYS A 405 9.64 36.21 9.03
CA LYS A 405 10.44 35.49 10.01
C LYS A 405 9.76 35.43 11.38
N GLU A 406 9.02 36.47 11.74
CA GLU A 406 8.24 36.51 12.98
C GLU A 406 7.16 35.42 13.01
N ARG A 407 6.42 35.27 11.92
CA ARG A 407 5.37 34.24 11.78
C ARG A 407 5.95 32.82 11.85
N ILE A 408 7.08 32.59 11.19
CA ILE A 408 7.81 31.29 11.25
C ILE A 408 8.26 31.00 12.67
N THR A 409 8.74 32.03 13.39
CA THR A 409 9.16 31.91 14.78
C THR A 409 7.99 31.57 15.69
N GLN A 410 6.83 32.22 15.49
CA GLN A 410 5.60 31.92 16.23
C GLN A 410 5.17 30.46 16.00
N PHE A 411 5.11 30.03 14.74
CA PHE A 411 4.77 28.65 14.40
C PHE A 411 5.70 27.64 15.09
N ALA A 412 7.02 27.84 14.98
CA ALA A 412 7.99 26.95 15.60
C ALA A 412 7.83 26.83 17.12
N LYS A 413 7.42 27.92 17.79
CA LYS A 413 7.16 27.94 19.24
C LYS A 413 5.83 27.29 19.63
N ILE A 414 4.82 27.34 18.75
CA ILE A 414 3.50 26.76 19.01
C ILE A 414 3.46 25.25 18.77
N LEU A 415 4.40 24.70 17.99
CA LEU A 415 4.51 23.27 17.74
C LEU A 415 4.52 22.50 19.07
N LEU A 416 3.48 21.70 19.26
CA LEU A 416 3.14 21.08 20.54
C LEU A 416 4.18 20.04 20.97
N LEU A 417 4.34 19.88 22.29
CA LEU A 417 5.19 18.82 22.85
C LEU A 417 4.64 17.40 22.60
N THR A 418 3.39 17.29 22.17
CA THR A 418 2.77 16.04 21.74
C THR A 418 3.19 15.62 20.33
N LEU A 419 3.73 16.55 19.53
CA LEU A 419 4.09 16.32 18.13
C LEU A 419 5.32 15.43 18.00
N LYS A 420 5.18 14.33 17.26
CA LYS A 420 6.22 13.31 17.02
C LYS A 420 6.66 13.23 15.57
N TYR A 421 5.84 13.72 14.65
CA TYR A 421 6.10 13.69 13.22
C TYR A 421 5.74 15.04 12.61
N LEU A 422 6.67 15.58 11.82
CA LEU A 422 6.48 16.81 11.07
C LEU A 422 6.97 16.63 9.64
N ASP A 423 6.13 16.93 8.67
CA ASP A 423 6.45 16.88 7.24
C ASP A 423 6.23 18.24 6.59
N LEU A 424 7.33 18.78 6.05
CA LEU A 424 7.45 20.11 5.46
C LEU A 424 7.99 20.07 4.03
N ARG A 425 7.96 18.90 3.36
CA ARG A 425 8.54 18.72 2.00
C ARG A 425 8.08 19.77 0.99
N TYR A 426 6.79 20.07 1.02
CA TYR A 426 6.13 21.00 0.12
C TYR A 426 5.75 22.30 0.84
N SER A 427 6.49 22.68 1.89
CA SER A 427 6.25 23.93 2.60
C SER A 427 6.98 25.10 1.93
N CYS A 428 6.40 26.29 2.00
CA CYS A 428 7.07 27.52 1.59
C CYS A 428 8.17 27.98 2.56
N LEU A 429 8.39 27.25 3.66
CA LEU A 429 9.40 27.58 4.68
C LEU A 429 10.82 27.25 4.27
N ASN A 430 11.04 26.60 3.13
CA ASN A 430 12.34 26.07 2.75
C ASN A 430 13.46 27.14 2.78
N SER A 431 13.15 28.39 2.43
CA SER A 431 14.12 29.51 2.46
C SER A 431 14.51 29.97 3.87
N HIS A 432 13.68 29.69 4.88
CA HIS A 432 13.83 30.17 6.27
C HIS A 432 13.68 29.04 7.31
N ILE A 433 13.88 27.80 6.88
CA ILE A 433 13.73 26.61 7.72
C ILE A 433 14.72 26.61 8.90
N ASP A 434 15.85 27.31 8.78
CA ASP A 434 16.77 27.51 9.91
C ASP A 434 16.08 28.18 11.10
N ILE A 435 15.16 29.12 10.85
CA ILE A 435 14.40 29.81 11.90
C ILE A 435 13.47 28.83 12.61
N LEU A 436 12.78 27.99 11.85
CA LEU A 436 11.92 26.95 12.40
C LEU A 436 12.74 25.96 13.24
N LEU A 437 13.82 25.44 12.67
CA LEU A 437 14.68 24.45 13.35
C LEU A 437 15.38 25.03 14.58
N ASN A 438 15.70 26.32 14.61
CA ASN A 438 16.30 26.95 15.78
C ASN A 438 15.28 27.27 16.89
N ASN A 439 13.98 27.36 16.58
CA ASN A 439 12.94 27.72 17.56
C ASN A 439 12.00 26.57 17.93
N CYS A 440 12.03 25.44 17.21
CA CYS A 440 11.16 24.29 17.43
C CYS A 440 11.61 23.43 18.62
N ASN A 441 10.76 23.33 19.65
CA ASN A 441 11.01 22.51 20.84
C ASN A 441 10.23 21.17 20.85
N ALA A 442 9.45 20.89 19.81
CA ALA A 442 8.68 19.65 19.72
C ALA A 442 9.61 18.42 19.71
N PRO A 443 9.33 17.35 20.48
CA PRO A 443 10.15 16.15 20.56
C PRO A 443 9.91 15.22 19.36
N LEU A 444 10.24 15.71 18.17
CA LEU A 444 10.06 14.98 16.91
C LEU A 444 10.85 13.68 16.93
N LYS A 445 10.20 12.59 16.53
CA LYS A 445 10.84 11.30 16.20
C LYS A 445 11.19 11.20 14.73
N LYS A 446 10.41 11.86 13.89
CA LYS A 446 10.51 11.85 12.43
C LYS A 446 10.32 13.27 11.92
N LEU A 447 11.22 13.71 11.05
CA LEU A 447 11.14 14.99 10.37
C LEU A 447 11.34 14.76 8.88
N ILE A 448 10.46 15.29 8.03
CA ILE A 448 10.63 15.27 6.58
C ILE A 448 10.75 16.68 6.04
N ILE A 449 11.80 16.90 5.25
CA ILE A 449 12.17 18.21 4.71
C ILE A 449 12.59 18.09 3.24
N ASN A 450 12.58 19.22 2.53
CA ASN A 450 13.04 19.30 1.15
C ASN A 450 14.58 19.26 1.07
N ASN A 451 15.12 18.71 -0.02
CA ASN A 451 16.56 18.58 -0.28
C ASN A 451 17.30 19.91 -0.41
N ASN A 452 16.63 20.97 -0.87
CA ASN A 452 17.25 22.28 -1.08
C ASN A 452 17.86 22.88 0.21
N ILE A 453 17.61 22.28 1.37
CA ILE A 453 18.26 22.61 2.64
C ILE A 453 19.78 22.39 2.60
N PHE A 454 20.26 21.38 1.89
CA PHE A 454 21.70 21.08 1.84
C PHE A 454 22.49 22.10 1.02
N ASP A 455 21.82 22.88 0.16
CA ASP A 455 22.44 23.92 -0.65
C ASP A 455 22.80 25.17 0.17
N ASN A 456 22.20 25.34 1.35
CA ASN A 456 22.40 26.49 2.20
C ASN A 456 23.11 26.12 3.51
N LYS A 457 24.36 26.59 3.67
CA LYS A 457 25.17 26.38 4.89
C LYS A 457 24.47 26.80 6.18
N LYS A 458 23.61 27.84 6.14
CA LYS A 458 22.84 28.31 7.30
C LYS A 458 21.80 27.27 7.73
N ASN A 459 21.06 26.72 6.77
CA ASN A 459 20.04 25.70 7.00
C ASN A 459 20.67 24.40 7.49
N LEU A 460 21.77 23.98 6.88
CA LEU A 460 22.51 22.79 7.31
C LEU A 460 23.01 22.90 8.77
N LYS A 461 23.59 24.04 9.15
CA LYS A 461 24.02 24.27 10.54
C LYS A 461 22.86 24.21 11.52
N ALA A 462 21.72 24.80 11.18
CA ALA A 462 20.52 24.75 12.01
C ALA A 462 19.97 23.32 12.13
N LEU A 463 20.01 22.54 11.05
CA LEU A 463 19.61 21.13 11.06
C LEU A 463 20.50 20.29 11.96
N ILE A 464 21.83 20.39 11.84
CA ILE A 464 22.77 19.67 12.72
C ILE A 464 22.53 20.05 14.18
N TYR A 465 22.41 21.35 14.47
CA TYR A 465 22.12 21.83 15.81
C TYR A 465 20.78 21.30 16.33
N PHE A 466 19.76 21.25 15.48
CA PHE A 466 18.47 20.65 15.79
C PHE A 466 18.59 19.16 16.09
N CYS A 467 19.33 18.37 15.31
CA CYS A 467 19.56 16.96 15.59
C CYS A 467 20.25 16.74 16.94
N ILE A 468 21.24 17.56 17.28
CA ILE A 468 21.97 17.46 18.55
C ILE A 468 21.08 17.79 19.74
N ARG A 469 20.28 18.87 19.65
CA ARG A 469 19.41 19.30 20.75
C ARG A 469 18.14 18.45 20.86
N ASN A 470 17.59 18.00 19.74
CA ASN A 470 16.37 17.20 19.65
C ASN A 470 16.72 15.72 19.76
N ARG A 471 17.00 15.30 20.99
CA ARG A 471 17.44 13.93 21.31
C ARG A 471 16.41 12.84 20.99
N SER A 472 15.18 13.22 20.64
CA SER A 472 14.14 12.27 20.22
C SER A 472 14.15 11.95 18.73
N LEU A 473 14.85 12.75 17.90
CA LEU A 473 14.82 12.61 16.46
C LEU A 473 15.57 11.33 16.04
N LYS A 474 14.84 10.40 15.42
CA LYS A 474 15.38 9.12 14.96
C LYS A 474 15.60 9.09 13.45
N TYR A 475 14.65 9.66 12.71
CA TYR A 475 14.65 9.62 11.26
C TYR A 475 14.51 11.01 10.65
N LEU A 476 15.36 11.28 9.66
CA LEU A 476 15.26 12.43 8.79
C LEU A 476 14.93 11.95 7.38
N GLY A 477 13.77 12.37 6.86
CA GLY A 477 13.32 12.05 5.51
C GLY A 477 13.71 13.12 4.52
N VAL A 478 14.35 12.72 3.43
CA VAL A 478 14.84 13.59 2.35
C VAL A 478 14.51 12.95 0.99
N SER A 479 14.41 13.75 -0.07
CA SER A 479 14.36 13.24 -1.43
C SER A 479 15.74 12.68 -1.80
N VAL A 480 15.82 11.68 -2.68
CA VAL A 480 17.11 11.01 -2.99
C VAL A 480 17.60 11.35 -4.40
N ASN A 481 16.92 12.26 -5.11
CA ASN A 481 17.15 12.51 -6.53
C ASN A 481 18.31 13.47 -6.87
N SER A 482 19.31 13.65 -6.01
CA SER A 482 20.47 14.50 -6.37
C SER A 482 21.80 13.90 -5.93
N ASP A 483 22.67 13.64 -6.90
CA ASP A 483 24.12 13.37 -6.72
C ASP A 483 24.84 14.51 -5.98
N LEU A 484 24.18 15.66 -5.82
CA LEU A 484 24.61 16.77 -4.99
C LEU A 484 24.40 16.47 -3.50
N GLY A 485 25.50 16.31 -2.77
CA GLY A 485 25.53 16.44 -1.32
C GLY A 485 25.99 15.23 -0.52
N LEU A 486 26.48 14.14 -1.14
CA LEU A 486 26.89 12.91 -0.42
C LEU A 486 27.79 13.17 0.81
N GLY A 487 28.73 14.12 0.70
CA GLY A 487 29.59 14.49 1.83
C GLY A 487 28.86 15.23 2.96
N LEU A 488 27.86 16.06 2.65
CA LEU A 488 27.05 16.77 3.65
C LEU A 488 26.00 15.84 4.27
N PHE A 489 25.50 14.86 3.52
CA PHE A 489 24.66 13.79 4.04
C PHE A 489 25.39 12.97 5.10
N MET A 490 26.66 12.63 4.86
CA MET A 490 27.47 11.89 5.83
C MET A 490 27.58 12.61 7.18
N VAL A 491 27.71 13.95 7.19
CA VAL A 491 27.80 14.72 8.44
C VAL A 491 26.50 14.64 9.24
N VAL A 492 25.33 14.74 8.59
CA VAL A 492 24.04 14.64 9.29
C VAL A 492 23.76 13.22 9.77
N MET A 493 24.23 12.21 9.02
CA MET A 493 24.10 10.79 9.36
C MET A 493 24.82 10.39 10.66
N GLU A 494 25.79 11.19 11.13
CA GLU A 494 26.40 11.00 12.45
C GLU A 494 25.41 11.22 13.60
N TYR A 495 24.36 12.03 13.38
CA TYR A 495 23.42 12.46 14.42
C TYR A 495 22.02 11.86 14.28
N VAL A 496 21.61 11.48 13.06
CA VAL A 496 20.24 10.98 12.78
C VAL A 496 20.25 10.00 11.61
N THR A 497 19.34 9.02 11.62
CA THR A 497 19.19 8.10 10.48
C THR A 497 18.52 8.85 9.32
N VAL A 498 19.29 9.13 8.27
CA VAL A 498 18.76 9.76 7.06
C VAL A 498 18.23 8.68 6.13
N VAL A 499 16.98 8.81 5.70
CA VAL A 499 16.34 7.84 4.79
C VAL A 499 15.60 8.57 3.66
N PRO A 500 15.43 7.90 2.51
CA PRO A 500 14.46 8.32 1.51
C PRO A 500 13.09 8.56 2.17
N TYR A 501 12.44 9.70 1.91
CA TYR A 501 11.18 10.03 2.59
C TYR A 501 10.08 8.98 2.37
N ASP A 502 10.09 8.29 1.23
CA ASP A 502 9.18 7.18 0.86
C ASP A 502 9.32 5.98 1.80
N ARG A 503 10.43 5.86 2.52
CA ARG A 503 10.65 4.84 3.55
C ARG A 503 10.17 5.26 4.94
N ILE A 504 9.76 6.52 5.13
CA ILE A 504 9.18 6.98 6.40
C ILE A 504 7.68 6.74 6.39
N PHE A 505 7.29 5.52 6.77
CA PHE A 505 5.88 5.20 6.96
C PHE A 505 5.34 5.80 8.26
N VAL A 506 4.17 6.42 8.17
CA VAL A 506 3.37 6.83 9.33
C VAL A 506 2.28 5.80 9.52
N ASN A 507 2.62 4.68 10.15
CA ASN A 507 1.64 3.74 10.68
C ASN A 507 1.07 4.38 11.95
N CYS A 508 -0.13 4.96 11.82
CA CYS A 508 -0.97 5.33 12.96
C CYS A 508 -2.15 4.39 12.96
#